data_AF-A0A3M1ZFP6-F1
#
_entry.id   AF-A0A3M1ZFP6-F1
#
_cell.length_a   1.000
_cell.length_b   1.000
_cell.length_c   1.000
_cell.angle_alpha   90.00
_cell.angle_beta   90.00
_cell.angle_gamma   90.00
#
_symmetry.space_group_name_H-M   'P 1'
#
loop_
_entity.id
_entity.type
_entity.pdbx_description
1 polymer ?
#
loop_
_entity_poly.entity_id
_entity_poly.type
_entity_poly.pdbx_seq_one_letter_code
_entity_poly.pdbx_strand_id
1 'polypeptide(L)'
;YEEVEADRSALGQAVGVVVLSSLAAGIGGYHGRGGLLLGTVVALVGWYVWAYLAYWVGTRLFPESETRADHGELLRTVGFAAAPGIVRVVGVIDPLQWIAHLVAGVWTIAAMVVAVRQALDYKSTPRAAGVCLVAWVVQGFAVALLLWLFGAGA
;
A
#
# COMPACT_ATOMS: atom_id res chain seq x y z
N TYR A 1 -0.94 -14.57 3.18
CA TYR A 1 0.28 -13.80 2.91
C TYR A 1 1.53 -14.58 3.26
N GLU A 2 1.51 -15.49 4.25
CA GLU A 2 2.64 -16.39 4.58
C GLU A 2 3.30 -17.07 3.36
N GLU A 3 2.52 -17.52 2.36
CA GLU A 3 3.07 -18.12 1.13
C GLU A 3 3.92 -17.14 0.31
N VAL A 4 3.42 -15.92 0.08
CA VAL A 4 4.11 -14.89 -0.71
C VAL A 4 5.19 -14.16 0.08
N GLU A 5 5.11 -14.23 1.40
CA GLU A 5 6.13 -13.79 2.32
C GLU A 5 7.38 -14.66 2.16
N ALA A 6 7.23 -15.99 2.22
CA ALA A 6 8.33 -16.93 2.07
C ALA A 6 8.88 -17.02 0.63
N ASP A 7 8.05 -16.79 -0.38
CA ASP A 7 8.47 -16.87 -1.78
C ASP A 7 9.18 -15.59 -2.27
N ARG A 8 10.51 -15.64 -2.30
CA ARG A 8 11.34 -14.54 -2.81
C ARG A 8 11.10 -14.21 -4.29
N SER A 9 10.59 -15.14 -5.08
CA SER A 9 10.28 -14.92 -6.49
C SER A 9 8.98 -14.13 -6.71
N ALA A 10 8.13 -14.02 -5.69
CA ALA A 10 6.83 -13.36 -5.77
C ALA A 10 6.91 -11.82 -5.84
N LEU A 11 8.10 -11.21 -5.72
CA LEU A 11 8.27 -9.76 -5.80
C LEU A 11 7.78 -9.18 -7.14
N GLY A 12 8.09 -9.85 -8.26
CA GLY A 12 7.62 -9.41 -9.57
C GLY A 12 6.09 -9.43 -9.70
N GLN A 13 5.44 -10.42 -9.08
CA GLN A 13 3.99 -10.52 -9.03
C GLN A 13 3.39 -9.41 -8.16
N ALA A 14 3.99 -9.14 -6.99
CA ALA A 14 3.58 -8.04 -6.11
C ALA A 14 3.63 -6.68 -6.83
N VAL A 15 4.71 -6.40 -7.58
CA VAL A 15 4.80 -5.21 -8.43
C VAL A 15 3.67 -5.18 -9.46
N GLY A 16 3.40 -6.30 -10.13
CA GLY A 16 2.29 -6.42 -11.08
C GLY A 16 0.93 -6.10 -10.45
N VAL A 17 0.66 -6.60 -9.24
CA VAL A 17 -0.58 -6.30 -8.51
C VAL A 17 -0.70 -4.80 -8.20
N VAL A 18 0.38 -4.17 -7.75
CA VAL A 18 0.40 -2.73 -7.44
C VAL A 18 0.17 -1.90 -8.70
N VAL A 19 0.80 -2.26 -9.82
CA VAL A 19 0.57 -1.61 -11.11
C VAL A 19 -0.89 -1.73 -11.52
N LEU A 20 -1.46 -2.93 -11.52
CA LEU A 20 -2.86 -3.14 -11.90
C LEU A 20 -3.83 -2.35 -11.00
N SER A 21 -3.59 -2.35 -9.69
CA SER A 21 -4.39 -1.60 -8.72
C SER A 21 -4.30 -0.09 -8.92
N SER A 22 -3.10 0.42 -9.24
CA SER A 22 -2.87 1.84 -9.54
C SER A 22 -3.56 2.27 -10.83
N LEU A 23 -3.49 1.44 -11.86
CA LEU A 23 -4.20 1.66 -13.12
C LEU A 23 -5.72 1.64 -12.90
N ALA A 24 -6.23 0.68 -12.13
CA ALA A 24 -7.64 0.58 -11.77
C ALA A 24 -8.15 1.82 -11.03
N ALA A 25 -7.35 2.39 -10.12
CA ALA A 25 -7.70 3.62 -9.42
C ALA A 25 -7.63 4.87 -10.32
N GLY A 26 -6.81 4.84 -11.38
CA GLY A 26 -6.71 5.93 -12.36
C GLY A 26 -7.79 5.91 -13.44
N ILE A 27 -8.39 4.74 -13.71
CA ILE A 27 -9.49 4.58 -14.65
C ILE A 27 -10.73 5.30 -14.10
N GLY A 28 -11.19 6.35 -14.80
CA GLY A 28 -12.27 7.24 -14.37
C GLY A 28 -11.80 8.66 -13.99
N GLY A 29 -10.50 8.89 -13.80
CA GLY A 29 -9.91 10.22 -13.61
C GLY A 29 -9.52 10.89 -14.94
N TYR A 30 -9.72 12.21 -15.06
CA TYR A 30 -9.43 13.03 -16.25
C TYR A 30 -7.92 13.20 -16.60
N HIS A 31 -7.04 12.26 -16.24
CA HIS A 31 -5.59 12.52 -16.21
C HIS A 31 -4.84 12.25 -17.53
N GLY A 32 -5.51 11.84 -18.61
CA GLY A 32 -4.85 11.51 -19.88
C GLY A 32 -3.78 10.41 -19.75
N ARG A 33 -3.10 10.06 -20.86
CA ARG A 33 -2.11 8.97 -20.86
C ARG A 33 -0.86 9.32 -20.04
N GLY A 34 -0.43 10.58 -20.07
CA GLY A 34 0.74 11.06 -19.33
C GLY A 34 0.54 11.05 -17.81
N GLY A 35 -0.63 11.50 -17.33
CA GLY A 35 -0.95 11.47 -15.91
C GLY A 35 -1.11 10.06 -15.35
N LEU A 36 -1.60 9.11 -16.15
CA LEU A 36 -1.70 7.70 -15.75
C LEU A 36 -0.33 7.05 -15.54
N LEU A 37 0.63 7.30 -16.44
CA LEU A 37 2.00 6.80 -16.32
C LEU A 37 2.69 7.40 -15.09
N LEU A 38 2.64 8.73 -14.94
CA LEU A 38 3.23 9.41 -13.79
C LEU A 38 2.60 8.93 -12.49
N GLY A 39 1.27 8.80 -12.45
CA GLY A 39 0.52 8.30 -11.29
C GLY A 39 0.93 6.89 -10.90
N THR A 40 1.17 6.01 -11.87
CA THR A 40 1.63 4.63 -11.62
C THR A 40 3.05 4.60 -11.05
N VAL A 41 3.96 5.43 -11.57
CA VAL A 41 5.33 5.56 -11.04
C VAL A 41 5.30 6.08 -9.60
N VAL A 42 4.51 7.14 -9.35
CA VAL A 42 4.33 7.70 -8.01
C VAL A 42 3.73 6.66 -7.05
N ALA A 43 2.77 5.86 -7.51
CA ALA A 43 2.16 4.80 -6.71
C ALA A 43 3.17 3.70 -6.35
N LEU A 44 4.03 3.28 -7.28
CA LEU A 44 5.09 2.30 -7.01
C LEU A 44 6.12 2.82 -6.01
N VAL A 45 6.57 4.08 -6.17
CA VAL A 45 7.50 4.72 -5.23
C VAL A 45 6.84 4.86 -3.86
N GLY A 46 5.61 5.35 -3.80
CA GLY A 46 4.85 5.51 -2.57
C GLY A 46 4.63 4.19 -1.85
N TRP A 47 4.31 3.11 -2.58
CA TRP A 47 4.19 1.77 -2.03
C TRP A 47 5.50 1.25 -1.45
N TYR A 48 6.62 1.40 -2.17
CA TYR A 48 7.93 0.97 -1.68
C TYR A 48 8.33 1.73 -0.40
N VAL A 49 8.17 3.06 -0.40
CA VAL A 49 8.44 3.90 0.78
C VAL A 49 7.55 3.48 1.95
N TRP A 50 6.26 3.24 1.70
CA TRP A 50 5.33 2.81 2.72
C TRP A 50 5.73 1.45 3.33
N ALA A 51 6.07 0.47 2.50
CA ALA A 51 6.52 -0.85 2.95
C ALA A 51 7.78 -0.75 3.81
N TYR A 52 8.71 0.13 3.45
CA TYR A 52 9.91 0.40 4.25
C TYR A 52 9.57 1.06 5.58
N LEU A 53 8.68 2.06 5.59
CA LEU A 53 8.23 2.71 6.83
C LEU A 53 7.50 1.73 7.75
N ALA A 54 6.60 0.91 7.22
CA ALA A 54 5.90 -0.12 7.98
C ALA A 54 6.87 -1.15 8.58
N TYR A 55 7.90 -1.55 7.82
CA TYR A 55 8.96 -2.42 8.30
C TYR A 55 9.71 -1.77 9.47
N TRP A 56 10.14 -0.53 9.30
CA TRP A 56 10.90 0.19 10.31
C TRP A 56 10.08 0.43 11.58
N VAL A 57 8.84 0.89 11.43
CA VAL A 57 7.90 1.11 12.54
C VAL A 57 7.60 -0.20 13.25
N GLY A 58 7.32 -1.28 12.52
CA GLY A 58 6.98 -2.57 13.10
C GLY A 58 8.15 -3.22 13.86
N THR A 59 9.34 -3.16 13.30
CA THR A 59 10.52 -3.80 13.92
C THR A 59 11.15 -2.97 15.03
N ARG A 60 11.00 -1.63 15.01
CA ARG A 60 11.66 -0.73 15.98
C ARG A 60 10.71 -0.12 17.02
N LEU A 61 9.53 0.33 16.60
CA LEU A 61 8.59 1.06 17.47
C LEU A 61 7.59 0.10 18.13
N PHE A 62 7.21 -0.97 17.43
CA PHE A 62 6.28 -1.98 17.94
C PHE A 62 6.85 -3.41 17.92
N PRO A 63 8.10 -3.67 18.39
CA PRO A 63 8.65 -5.02 18.33
C PRO A 63 7.81 -6.01 19.16
N GLU A 64 7.63 -7.21 18.63
CA GLU A 64 7.16 -8.39 19.38
C GLU A 64 8.33 -9.37 19.55
N SER A 65 8.29 -10.23 20.57
CA SER A 65 9.39 -11.15 20.89
C SER A 65 9.77 -12.10 19.73
N GLU A 66 8.84 -12.30 18.80
CA GLU A 66 9.00 -13.17 17.64
C GLU A 66 9.09 -12.41 16.30
N THR A 67 9.12 -11.08 16.30
CA THR A 67 9.21 -10.29 15.06
C THR A 67 10.51 -10.61 14.32
N ARG A 68 10.41 -11.37 13.23
CA ARG A 68 11.54 -11.78 12.37
C ARG A 68 11.25 -11.46 10.90
N ALA A 69 10.91 -10.20 10.65
CA ALA A 69 10.65 -9.73 9.30
C ALA A 69 11.91 -9.19 8.62
N ASP A 70 12.01 -9.42 7.31
CA ASP A 70 12.81 -8.61 6.39
C ASP A 70 11.94 -7.61 5.62
N HIS A 71 12.58 -6.58 5.07
CA HIS A 71 11.85 -5.56 4.29
C HIS A 71 11.19 -6.14 3.03
N GLY A 72 11.77 -7.18 2.43
CA GLY A 72 11.25 -7.83 1.22
C GLY A 72 9.97 -8.63 1.48
N GLU A 73 9.85 -9.26 2.65
CA GLU A 73 8.64 -9.92 3.14
C GLU A 73 7.48 -8.92 3.23
N LEU A 74 7.69 -7.76 3.86
CA LEU A 74 6.69 -6.70 3.85
C LEU A 74 6.37 -6.22 2.45
N LEU A 75 7.39 -5.96 1.63
CA LEU A 75 7.18 -5.46 0.28
C LEU A 75 6.30 -6.42 -0.55
N ARG A 76 6.59 -7.73 -0.53
CA ARG A 76 5.78 -8.74 -1.22
C ARG A 76 4.34 -8.77 -0.70
N THR A 77 4.18 -8.97 0.61
CA THR A 77 2.85 -9.14 1.23
C THR A 77 1.95 -7.92 1.03
N VAL A 78 2.47 -6.71 1.25
CA VAL A 78 1.70 -5.47 1.09
C VAL A 78 1.44 -5.15 -0.38
N GLY A 79 2.32 -5.58 -1.30
CA GLY A 79 2.03 -5.53 -2.73
C GLY A 79 0.82 -6.37 -3.13
N PHE A 80 0.72 -7.60 -2.62
CA PHE A 80 -0.47 -8.43 -2.79
C PHE A 80 -1.71 -7.85 -2.08
N ALA A 81 -1.53 -7.16 -0.96
CA ALA A 81 -2.63 -6.50 -0.26
C ALA A 81 -3.22 -5.31 -1.03
N ALA A 82 -2.58 -4.85 -2.11
CA ALA A 82 -3.15 -3.87 -3.02
C ALA A 82 -4.18 -4.46 -4.00
N ALA A 83 -4.29 -5.80 -4.11
CA ALA A 83 -5.19 -6.49 -5.03
C ALA A 83 -6.67 -6.07 -4.93
N PRO A 84 -7.26 -5.83 -3.73
CA PRO A 84 -8.63 -5.32 -3.62
C PRO A 84 -8.87 -4.03 -4.41
N GLY A 85 -7.83 -3.22 -4.62
CA GLY A 85 -7.95 -1.99 -5.39
C GLY A 85 -8.23 -2.19 -6.88
N ILE A 86 -7.97 -3.37 -7.43
CA ILE A 86 -8.31 -3.73 -8.82
C ILE A 86 -9.83 -3.69 -9.04
N VAL A 87 -10.65 -3.92 -8.00
CA VAL A 87 -12.12 -3.84 -8.08
C VAL A 87 -12.60 -2.47 -8.54
N ARG A 88 -11.79 -1.41 -8.37
CA ARG A 88 -12.12 -0.05 -8.83
C ARG A 88 -12.38 0.04 -10.34
N VAL A 89 -11.92 -0.93 -11.15
CA VAL A 89 -12.28 -1.02 -12.59
C VAL A 89 -13.80 -1.09 -12.80
N VAL A 90 -14.56 -1.69 -11.89
CA VAL A 90 -16.04 -1.74 -11.97
C VAL A 90 -16.65 -0.33 -11.83
N GLY A 91 -15.93 0.59 -11.21
CA GLY A 91 -16.32 1.98 -11.03
C GLY A 91 -16.36 2.83 -12.30
N VAL A 92 -16.01 2.27 -13.48
CA VAL A 92 -16.24 2.91 -14.79
C VAL A 92 -17.74 3.16 -15.04
N ILE A 93 -18.61 2.40 -14.38
CA ILE A 93 -20.06 2.56 -14.46
C ILE A 93 -20.50 3.61 -13.43
N ASP A 94 -20.98 4.75 -13.91
CA ASP A 94 -21.23 5.99 -13.14
C ASP A 94 -21.98 5.82 -11.79
N PRO A 95 -23.07 5.03 -11.67
CA PRO A 95 -23.71 4.80 -10.37
C PRO A 95 -22.91 3.89 -9.42
N LEU A 96 -22.01 3.06 -9.96
CA LEU A 96 -21.20 2.11 -9.18
C LEU A 96 -19.85 2.68 -8.76
N GLN A 97 -19.44 3.83 -9.31
CA GLN A 97 -18.13 4.41 -9.03
C GLN A 97 -17.87 4.55 -7.53
N TRP A 98 -18.74 5.27 -6.81
CA TRP A 98 -18.55 5.51 -5.38
C TRP A 98 -18.62 4.22 -4.54
N ILE A 99 -19.49 3.27 -4.92
CA ILE A 99 -19.62 1.97 -4.25
C ILE A 99 -18.34 1.17 -4.40
N ALA A 100 -17.82 1.06 -5.64
CA ALA A 100 -16.59 0.34 -5.93
C ALA A 100 -15.41 0.94 -5.16
N HIS A 101 -15.32 2.27 -5.08
CA HIS A 101 -14.26 2.95 -4.34
C HIS A 101 -14.35 2.71 -2.84
N LEU A 102 -15.56 2.73 -2.27
CA LEU A 102 -15.80 2.49 -0.85
C LEU A 102 -15.49 1.04 -0.46
N VAL A 103 -16.03 0.08 -1.22
CA VAL A 103 -15.78 -1.36 -1.00
C VAL A 103 -14.30 -1.67 -1.14
N ALA A 104 -13.65 -1.20 -2.21
CA ALA A 104 -12.22 -1.38 -2.40
C ALA A 104 -11.41 -0.70 -1.30
N GLY A 105 -11.82 0.45 -0.79
CA GLY A 105 -11.16 1.16 0.30
C GLY A 105 -11.17 0.36 1.60
N VAL A 106 -12.36 -0.04 2.06
CA VAL A 106 -12.53 -0.84 3.28
C VAL A 106 -11.76 -2.15 3.18
N TRP A 107 -11.89 -2.84 2.03
CA TRP A 107 -11.19 -4.10 1.81
C TRP A 107 -9.67 -3.92 1.79
N THR A 108 -9.16 -2.88 1.12
CA THR A 108 -7.71 -2.61 1.10
C THR A 108 -7.16 -2.36 2.51
N ILE A 109 -7.88 -1.60 3.35
CA ILE A 109 -7.45 -1.36 4.75
C ILE A 109 -7.37 -2.67 5.52
N ALA A 110 -8.42 -3.51 5.44
CA ALA A 110 -8.44 -4.81 6.12
C ALA A 110 -7.31 -5.72 5.61
N ALA A 111 -7.10 -5.78 4.30
CA ALA A 111 -6.04 -6.56 3.66
C ALA A 111 -4.65 -6.09 4.12
N MET A 112 -4.41 -4.78 4.20
CA MET A 112 -3.13 -4.22 4.64
C MET A 112 -2.80 -4.58 6.08
N VAL A 113 -3.77 -4.47 7.00
CA VAL A 113 -3.55 -4.84 8.40
C VAL A 113 -3.21 -6.33 8.53
N VAL A 114 -3.88 -7.20 7.78
CA VAL A 114 -3.59 -8.65 7.78
C VAL A 114 -2.23 -8.94 7.15
N ALA A 115 -1.88 -8.29 6.05
CA ALA A 115 -0.58 -8.47 5.38
C ALA A 115 0.58 -8.04 6.27
N VAL A 116 0.49 -6.85 6.90
CA VAL A 116 1.50 -6.36 7.84
C VAL A 116 1.59 -7.25 9.08
N ARG A 117 0.46 -7.76 9.58
CA ARG A 117 0.46 -8.70 10.70
C ARG A 117 1.23 -9.97 10.36
N GLN A 118 0.99 -10.55 9.17
CA GLN A 118 1.67 -11.77 8.74
C GLN A 118 3.15 -11.51 8.49
N ALA A 119 3.49 -10.48 7.70
CA ALA A 119 4.88 -10.16 7.39
C ALA A 119 5.74 -9.69 8.58
N LEU A 120 5.13 -9.29 9.70
CA LEU A 120 5.85 -8.94 10.94
C LEU A 120 5.79 -10.04 12.00
N ASP A 121 5.22 -11.21 11.69
CA ASP A 121 4.98 -12.30 12.62
C ASP A 121 4.23 -11.87 13.90
N TYR A 122 3.28 -10.94 13.76
CA TYR A 122 2.54 -10.42 14.90
C TYR A 122 1.39 -11.34 15.32
N LYS A 123 1.32 -11.61 16.63
CA LYS A 123 0.15 -12.27 17.23
C LYS A 123 -1.01 -11.29 17.39
N SER A 124 -0.69 -10.00 17.61
CA SER A 124 -1.66 -8.94 17.88
C SER A 124 -2.07 -8.16 16.62
N THR A 125 -3.32 -8.33 16.17
CA THR A 125 -3.91 -7.52 15.08
C THR A 125 -3.96 -6.02 15.40
N PRO A 126 -4.33 -5.58 16.63
CA PRO A 126 -4.30 -4.14 16.96
C PRO A 126 -2.90 -3.52 16.83
N ARG A 127 -1.84 -4.27 17.13
CA ARG A 127 -0.47 -3.80 16.94
C ARG A 127 -0.15 -3.58 15.46
N ALA A 128 -0.52 -4.53 14.60
CA ALA A 128 -0.38 -4.38 13.14
C ALA A 128 -1.15 -3.15 12.62
N ALA A 129 -2.36 -2.93 13.11
CA ALA A 129 -3.14 -1.73 12.78
C ALA A 129 -2.42 -0.44 13.25
N GLY A 130 -1.81 -0.45 14.43
CA GLY A 130 -0.96 0.64 14.92
C GLY A 130 0.24 0.92 14.01
N VAL A 131 0.93 -0.12 13.53
CA VAL A 131 2.01 0.01 12.54
C VAL A 131 1.51 0.65 11.25
N CYS A 132 0.39 0.16 10.70
CA CYS A 132 -0.22 0.73 9.49
C CYS A 132 -0.55 2.21 9.67
N LEU A 133 -1.14 2.57 10.81
CA LEU A 133 -1.53 3.95 11.13
C LEU A 133 -0.30 4.86 11.24
N VAL A 134 0.72 4.46 12.00
CA VAL A 134 1.94 5.26 12.18
C VAL A 134 2.70 5.41 10.86
N ALA A 135 2.87 4.33 10.10
CA ALA A 135 3.53 4.40 8.79
C ALA A 135 2.78 5.34 7.83
N TRP A 136 1.45 5.30 7.82
CA TRP A 136 0.63 6.20 7.01
C TRP A 136 0.76 7.67 7.43
N VAL A 137 0.75 7.96 8.74
CA VAL A 137 0.95 9.32 9.27
C VAL A 137 2.34 9.86 8.92
N VAL A 138 3.39 9.06 9.12
CA VAL A 138 4.77 9.45 8.79
C VAL A 138 4.92 9.72 7.30
N GLN A 139 4.38 8.85 6.45
CA GLN A 139 4.38 9.07 5.01
C GLN A 139 3.60 10.32 4.61
N GLY A 140 2.41 10.53 5.17
CA GLY A 140 1.57 11.69 4.90
C GLY A 140 2.28 12.99 5.27
N PHE A 141 2.95 13.02 6.42
CA PHE A 141 3.77 14.16 6.85
C PHE A 141 4.95 14.39 5.91
N ALA A 142 5.67 13.33 5.51
CA ALA A 142 6.79 13.44 4.58
C ALA A 142 6.34 14.02 3.22
N VAL A 143 5.21 13.54 2.68
CA VAL A 143 4.63 14.07 1.45
C VAL A 143 4.22 15.54 1.62
N ALA A 144 3.54 15.89 2.71
CA ALA A 144 3.13 17.26 2.99
C ALA A 144 4.33 18.21 3.11
N LEU A 145 5.41 17.78 3.76
CA LEU A 145 6.65 18.54 3.88
C LEU A 145 7.32 18.75 2.51
N LEU A 146 7.39 17.70 1.68
CA LEU A 146 7.92 17.82 0.32
C LEU A 146 7.09 18.81 -0.51
N LEU A 147 5.77 18.72 -0.47
CA LEU A 147 4.88 19.65 -1.16
C LEU A 147 5.04 21.08 -0.64
N TRP A 148 5.27 21.28 0.66
CA TRP A 148 5.55 22.60 1.21
C TRP A 148 6.89 23.14 0.72
N LEU A 149 7.97 22.35 0.79
CA LEU A 149 9.31 22.77 0.36
C LEU A 149 9.41 23.09 -1.12
N PHE A 150 8.77 22.28 -1.98
CA PHE A 150 8.85 22.42 -3.44
C PHE A 150 7.68 23.18 -4.04
N GLY A 151 6.55 23.28 -3.34
CA GLY A 151 5.36 24.01 -3.77
C GLY A 151 5.31 25.47 -3.30
N ALA A 152 6.01 25.83 -2.22
CA ALA A 152 6.13 27.23 -1.78
C ALA A 152 7.01 28.10 -2.71
N GLY A 153 7.57 27.53 -3.79
CA GLY A 153 8.38 28.22 -4.80
C GLY A 153 7.71 28.37 -6.17
N ALA A 154 6.40 28.10 -6.29
CA ALA A 154 5.63 28.23 -7.54
C ALA A 154 4.64 29.41 -7.49
#